data_AF-A0A965KMG2-F1
#
_entry.id   AF-A0A965KMG2-F1
#
_cell.length_a   1.000
_cell.length_b   1.000
_cell.length_c   1.000
_cell.angle_alpha   90.00
_cell.angle_beta   90.00
_cell.angle_gamma   90.00
#
_symmetry.space_group_name_H-M   'P 1'
#
loop_
_entity.id
_entity.type
_entity.pdbx_description
1 polymer ?
#
loop_
_entity_poly.entity_id
_entity_poly.type
_entity_poly.pdbx_seq_one_letter_code
_entity_poly.pdbx_strand_id
1 'polypeptide(L)' 'DAFKDAQIEITVVTGALDEKLNEHGYIVPGLGDAGDRLYGVV' A
#
# COMPACT_ATOMS: atom_id res chain seq x y z
N ASP A 1 -9.30 -3.09 -10.56
CA ASP A 1 -10.07 -1.95 -10.01
C ASP A 1 -10.47 -2.23 -8.56
N ALA A 2 -9.66 -1.83 -7.57
CA ALA A 2 -9.92 -2.14 -6.15
C ALA A 2 -11.15 -1.42 -5.57
N PHE A 3 -11.57 -0.30 -6.19
CA PHE A 3 -12.68 0.54 -5.71
C PHE A 3 -13.84 0.63 -6.71
N LYS A 4 -13.92 -0.29 -7.69
CA LYS A 4 -14.87 -0.19 -8.81
C LYS A 4 -16.34 -0.14 -8.38
N ASP A 5 -16.66 -0.89 -7.34
CA ASP A 5 -18.03 -1.09 -6.86
C ASP A 5 -18.42 -0.08 -5.77
N ALA A 6 -17.56 0.92 -5.51
CA ALA A 6 -17.88 1.99 -4.60
C ALA A 6 -19.05 2.82 -5.17
N GLN A 7 -20.12 2.95 -4.39
CA GLN A 7 -21.29 3.76 -4.77
C GLN A 7 -21.11 5.27 -4.52
N ILE A 8 -19.91 5.68 -4.11
CA ILE A 8 -19.54 7.07 -3.83
C ILE A 8 -18.21 7.39 -4.51
N GLU A 9 -17.99 8.67 -4.82
CA GLU A 9 -16.72 9.14 -5.37
C GLU A 9 -15.62 9.05 -4.31
N ILE A 10 -14.49 8.43 -4.67
CA ILE A 10 -13.34 8.25 -3.80
C ILE A 10 -12.14 8.96 -4.42
N THR A 11 -11.58 9.93 -3.69
CA THR A 11 -10.27 10.51 -4.00
C THR A 11 -9.21 9.82 -3.15
N VAL A 12 -8.25 9.16 -3.81
CA VAL A 12 -7.08 8.58 -3.13
C VAL A 12 -5.95 9.61 -3.12
N VAL A 13 -5.44 9.90 -1.93
CA VAL A 13 -4.28 10.77 -1.74
C VAL A 13 -3.13 9.93 -1.19
N THR A 14 -1.98 9.96 -1.85
CA THR A 14 -0.78 9.23 -1.44
C THR A 14 0.45 10.14 -1.50
N GLY A 15 1.45 9.86 -0.67
CA GLY A 15 2.74 10.54 -0.71
C GLY A 15 3.63 10.11 -1.88
N ALA A 16 3.45 8.88 -2.37
CA ALA A 16 4.19 8.32 -3.50
C ALA A 16 3.36 7.24 -4.21
N LEU A 17 3.65 7.01 -5.49
CA LEU A 17 3.15 5.89 -6.27
C LEU A 17 4.32 5.00 -6.68
N ASP A 18 4.31 3.76 -6.19
CA ASP A 18 5.34 2.76 -6.46
C ASP A 18 4.96 1.86 -7.64
N GLU A 19 5.91 1.06 -8.12
CA GLU A 19 5.81 0.38 -9.43
C GLU A 19 4.87 -0.82 -9.42
N LYS A 20 4.97 -1.67 -8.39
CA LYS A 20 4.28 -2.97 -8.36
C LYS A 20 4.25 -3.57 -6.96
N LEU A 21 3.54 -4.70 -6.86
CA LEU A 21 3.70 -5.64 -5.76
C LEU A 21 4.68 -6.77 -6.15
N ASN A 22 5.41 -7.32 -5.19
CA ASN A 22 6.15 -8.57 -5.35
C ASN A 22 5.26 -9.80 -5.10
N GLU A 23 5.81 -11.00 -5.22
CA GLU A 23 5.09 -12.29 -5.06
C GLU A 23 4.49 -12.48 -3.66
N HIS A 24 5.02 -11.78 -2.66
CA HIS A 24 4.54 -11.81 -1.27
C HIS A 24 3.55 -10.67 -0.97
N GLY A 25 3.22 -9.82 -1.95
CA GLY A 25 2.29 -8.71 -1.79
C GLY A 25 2.89 -7.43 -1.20
N TYR A 26 4.22 -7.35 -1.04
CA TYR A 26 4.86 -6.10 -0.63
C TYR A 26 4.98 -5.13 -1.81
N ILE A 27 4.80 -3.84 -1.53
CA ILE A 27 5.01 -2.75 -2.48
C ILE A 27 6.51 -2.63 -2.81
N VAL A 28 6.85 -2.45 -4.08
CA VAL A 28 8.23 -2.32 -4.58
C VAL A 28 8.39 -1.00 -5.35
N PRO A 29 9.37 -0.14 -5.00
CA PRO A 29 10.38 -0.33 -3.95
C PRO A 29 9.81 -0.31 -2.52
N GLY A 30 8.75 0.46 -2.26
CA GLY A 30 8.02 0.47 -0.98
C GLY A 30 8.88 0.69 0.26
N LEU A 31 8.39 0.23 1.42
CA LEU A 31 9.09 0.41 2.71
C LEU A 31 9.22 -0.88 3.53
N GLY A 32 8.81 -2.03 3.01
CA GLY A 32 8.72 -3.28 3.77
C GLY A 32 7.52 -3.30 4.72
N ASP A 33 7.65 -3.95 5.87
CA ASP A 33 6.60 -3.98 6.90
C ASP A 33 6.56 -2.64 7.67
N ALA A 34 5.47 -1.89 7.52
CA ALA A 34 5.29 -0.61 8.18
C ALA A 34 5.13 -0.76 9.70
N GLY A 35 4.47 -1.83 10.15
CA GLY A 35 4.17 -2.09 11.55
C GLY A 35 5.42 -2.45 12.33
N ASP A 36 6.22 -3.39 11.82
CA ASP A 36 7.47 -3.82 12.46
C ASP A 36 8.46 -2.64 12.54
N ARG A 37 8.53 -1.82 11.48
CA ARG A 37 9.38 -0.62 11.47
C ARG A 37 8.95 0.43 12.49
N LEU A 38 7.65 0.55 12.77
CA LEU A 38 7.12 1.56 13.68
C LEU A 38 7.15 1.10 15.14
N TYR A 39 6.90 -0.18 15.40
CA TYR A 39 6.68 -0.71 16.75
C TYR A 39 7.78 -1.67 17.24
N GLY A 40 8.73 -2.05 16.37
CA GLY A 40 9.91 -2.83 16.76
C GLY A 40 9.60 -4.27 17.19
N VAL A 41 8.51 -4.85 16.70
CA VAL A 41 8.18 -6.26 16.93
C VAL A 41 8.94 -7.10 15.91
N VAL A 42 9.66 -8.10 16.39
CA VAL A 42 10.39 -9.13 15.63
C VAL A 42 10.02 -10.51 16.13
#